data_AF-A0A2H0APT3-F1
#
_entry.id   AF-A0A2H0APT3-F1
#
_cell.length_a   1.000
_cell.length_b   1.000
_cell.length_c   1.000
_cell.angle_alpha   90.00
_cell.angle_beta   90.00
_cell.angle_gamma   90.00
#
_symmetry.space_group_name_H-M   'P 1'
#
loop_
_entity.id
_entity.type
_entity.pdbx_description
1 polymer ?
#
loop_
_entity_poly.entity_id
_entity_poly.type
_entity_poly.pdbx_seq_one_letter_code
_entity_poly.pdbx_strand_id
1 'polypeptide(L)'
;MGDSILGNDVNLGAGTKLANLKIISQDITIRVERQVHHTGLRKMGAILGDNAKLGCNSVTNPGVILGRGSLVYPCVSVSAGYYPAKTVISMRPKDVLSIRAAK
;
A
#
# COMPACT_ATOMS: atom_id res chain seq x y z
N MET A 1 4.29 -12.09 2.28
CA MET A 1 3.10 -11.42 2.84
C MET A 1 2.86 -11.97 4.24
N GLY A 2 2.36 -11.17 5.17
CA GLY A 2 2.00 -11.63 6.52
C GLY A 2 0.86 -10.76 7.09
N ASP A 3 0.01 -11.35 7.94
CA ASP A 3 -1.09 -10.68 8.66
C ASP A 3 -1.96 -9.77 7.77
N SER A 4 -2.22 -10.19 6.54
CA SER A 4 -2.89 -9.39 5.50
C SER A 4 -4.14 -10.11 4.98
N ILE A 5 -5.13 -9.33 4.54
CA ILE A 5 -6.37 -9.83 3.93
C ILE A 5 -6.41 -9.32 2.49
N LEU A 6 -6.65 -10.24 1.56
CA LEU A 6 -6.78 -9.94 0.14
C LEU A 6 -8.20 -10.28 -0.32
N GLY A 7 -8.86 -9.32 -0.95
CA GLY A 7 -10.11 -9.50 -1.66
C GLY A 7 -9.93 -10.30 -2.95
N ASN A 8 -11.04 -10.49 -3.65
CA ASN A 8 -11.05 -11.21 -4.92
C ASN A 8 -10.31 -10.44 -6.02
N ASP A 9 -9.60 -11.14 -6.90
CA ASP A 9 -8.89 -10.57 -8.05
C ASP A 9 -7.90 -9.44 -7.70
N VAL A 10 -7.20 -9.56 -6.56
CA VAL A 10 -6.09 -8.67 -6.22
C VAL A 10 -4.86 -9.04 -7.03
N ASN A 11 -4.25 -8.05 -7.68
CA ASN A 11 -2.99 -8.21 -8.40
C ASN A 11 -1.83 -7.59 -7.63
N LEU A 12 -0.82 -8.38 -7.30
CA LEU A 12 0.42 -7.94 -6.68
C LEU A 12 1.55 -8.03 -7.70
N GLY A 13 2.04 -6.88 -8.15
CA GLY A 13 3.20 -6.79 -9.03
C GLY A 13 4.44 -7.38 -8.39
N ALA A 14 5.40 -7.81 -9.23
CA ALA A 14 6.62 -8.44 -8.76
C ALA A 14 7.35 -7.58 -7.71
N GLY A 15 7.77 -8.22 -6.62
CA GLY A 15 8.48 -7.53 -5.54
C GLY A 15 7.60 -6.67 -4.62
N THR A 16 6.26 -6.68 -4.77
CA THR A 16 5.34 -6.03 -3.83
C THR A 16 5.51 -6.57 -2.42
N LYS A 17 5.61 -5.69 -1.42
CA LYS A 17 5.80 -6.06 -0.01
C LYS A 17 4.65 -5.53 0.84
N LEU A 18 3.99 -6.44 1.55
CA LEU A 18 3.02 -6.09 2.59
C LEU A 18 3.74 -6.16 3.94
N ALA A 19 4.18 -5.02 4.47
CA ALA A 19 4.84 -4.96 5.77
C ALA A 19 3.79 -5.11 6.88
N ASN A 20 4.09 -5.93 7.88
CA ASN A 20 3.19 -6.26 8.98
C ASN A 20 3.69 -5.84 10.36
N LEU A 21 4.92 -5.31 10.47
CA LEU A 21 5.53 -4.95 11.75
C LEU A 21 6.12 -3.54 11.66
N LYS A 22 5.76 -2.66 12.60
CA LYS A 22 6.46 -1.37 12.77
C LYS A 22 7.89 -1.61 13.27
N ILE A 23 8.84 -0.85 12.72
CA ILE A 23 10.25 -0.83 13.16
C ILE A 23 10.32 -0.46 14.66
N ILE A 24 9.56 0.56 15.05
CA ILE A 24 9.37 0.91 16.45
C ILE A 24 8.45 -0.10 17.14
N SER A 25 8.74 -0.40 18.41
CA SER A 25 7.94 -1.34 19.20
C SER A 25 6.65 -0.70 19.70
N GLN A 26 5.72 -0.48 18.76
CA GLN A 26 4.40 0.07 19.01
C GLN A 26 3.34 -0.72 18.24
N ASP A 27 2.12 -0.68 18.75
CA ASP A 27 0.96 -1.29 18.10
C ASP A 27 0.61 -0.58 16.80
N ILE A 28 -0.02 -1.33 15.89
CA ILE A 28 -0.49 -0.79 14.62
C ILE A 28 -1.68 0.13 14.86
N THR A 29 -1.64 1.29 14.21
CA THR A 29 -2.70 2.29 14.25
C THR A 29 -3.10 2.62 12.84
N ILE A 30 -4.39 2.87 12.63
CA ILE A 30 -4.96 3.13 11.31
C ILE A 30 -5.54 4.52 11.32
N ARG A 31 -5.09 5.38 10.41
CA ARG A 31 -5.63 6.72 10.26
C ARG A 31 -6.80 6.68 9.28
N VAL A 32 -7.97 7.11 9.75
CA VAL A 32 -9.18 7.25 8.93
C VAL A 32 -9.60 8.71 9.06
N GLU A 33 -9.48 9.46 7.97
CA GLU A 33 -9.72 10.91 7.97
C GLU A 33 -8.91 11.66 9.05
N ARG A 34 -9.59 12.23 10.05
CA ARG A 34 -9.00 12.95 11.19
C ARG A 34 -8.88 12.10 12.45
N GLN A 35 -9.30 10.83 12.40
CA GLN A 35 -9.30 9.92 13.53
C GLN A 35 -8.19 8.89 13.43
N VAL A 36 -7.68 8.47 14.58
CA VAL A 36 -6.68 7.40 14.71
C VAL A 36 -7.34 6.24 15.45
N HIS A 37 -7.38 5.09 14.81
CA HIS A 37 -7.93 3.87 15.38
C HIS A 37 -6.79 2.99 15.87
N HIS A 38 -6.85 2.59 17.15
CA HIS A 38 -5.92 1.66 17.76
C HIS A 38 -6.38 0.22 17.50
N THR A 39 -5.52 -0.60 16.91
CA THR A 39 -5.88 -2.00 16.58
C THR A 39 -5.64 -2.96 17.75
N GLY A 40 -4.78 -2.59 18.70
CA GLY A 40 -4.27 -3.49 19.75
C GLY A 40 -3.36 -4.60 19.23
N LEU A 41 -3.00 -4.56 17.93
CA LEU A 41 -2.18 -5.58 17.29
C LEU A 41 -0.73 -5.10 17.18
N ARG A 42 0.21 -5.92 17.64
CA ARG A 42 1.63 -5.69 17.38
C ARG A 42 1.99 -5.91 15.90
N LYS A 43 1.28 -6.83 15.24
CA LYS A 43 1.46 -7.18 13.83
C LYS A 43 0.14 -7.06 13.07
N MET A 44 0.16 -6.32 11.97
CA MET A 44 -0.95 -6.21 11.02
C MET A 44 -0.37 -5.73 9.69
N GLY A 45 -0.63 -6.48 8.61
CA GLY A 45 -0.22 -6.15 7.26
C GLY A 45 -1.16 -5.17 6.58
N ALA A 46 -1.71 -5.56 5.43
CA ALA A 46 -2.65 -4.75 4.68
C ALA A 46 -3.99 -5.47 4.44
N ILE A 47 -5.05 -4.69 4.32
CA ILE A 47 -6.37 -5.14 3.86
C ILE A 47 -6.57 -4.57 2.46
N LEU A 48 -6.63 -5.45 1.45
CA LEU A 48 -6.76 -5.07 0.05
C LEU A 48 -8.14 -5.46 -0.44
N GLY A 49 -8.97 -4.50 -0.81
CA GLY A 49 -10.30 -4.75 -1.36
C GLY A 49 -10.25 -5.38 -2.76
N ASP A 50 -11.37 -5.95 -3.19
CA ASP A 50 -11.48 -6.65 -4.47
C ASP A 50 -10.96 -5.82 -5.65
N ASN A 51 -10.31 -6.45 -6.61
CA ASN A 51 -9.74 -5.81 -7.81
C ASN A 51 -8.64 -4.77 -7.53
N ALA A 52 -8.08 -4.72 -6.31
CA ALA A 52 -6.95 -3.84 -6.03
C ALA A 52 -5.70 -4.29 -6.79
N LYS A 53 -4.94 -3.34 -7.34
CA LYS A 53 -3.74 -3.61 -8.14
C LYS A 53 -2.56 -2.83 -7.58
N LEU A 54 -1.50 -3.55 -7.23
CA LEU A 54 -0.28 -2.96 -6.68
C LEU A 54 0.86 -3.17 -7.68
N GLY A 55 1.52 -2.09 -8.09
CA GLY A 55 2.61 -2.12 -9.05
C GLY A 55 3.90 -2.76 -8.49
N CYS A 56 4.82 -3.12 -9.38
CA CYS A 56 6.08 -3.75 -9.00
C CYS A 56 6.86 -2.92 -7.97
N ASN A 57 7.48 -3.60 -7.01
CA ASN A 57 8.24 -3.00 -5.91
C ASN A 57 7.47 -1.95 -5.08
N SER A 58 6.13 -1.96 -5.12
CA SER A 58 5.32 -1.19 -4.19
C SER A 58 5.40 -1.80 -2.78
N VAL A 59 5.20 -0.96 -1.76
CA VAL A 59 5.21 -1.37 -0.36
C VAL A 59 3.98 -0.81 0.32
N THR A 60 3.22 -1.65 1.03
CA THR A 60 2.22 -1.17 1.98
C THR A 60 2.80 -1.21 3.37
N ASN A 61 2.76 -0.08 4.09
CA ASN A 61 3.11 -0.06 5.50
C ASN A 61 2.09 -0.84 6.35
N PRO A 62 2.45 -1.25 7.58
CA PRO A 62 1.53 -1.93 8.48
C PRO A 62 0.26 -1.10 8.73
N GLY A 63 -0.92 -1.69 8.57
CA GLY A 63 -2.21 -1.03 8.78
C GLY A 63 -2.76 -0.26 7.57
N VAL A 64 -2.33 -0.60 6.35
CA VAL A 64 -2.94 -0.07 5.11
C VAL A 64 -4.26 -0.79 4.82
N ILE A 65 -5.32 -0.03 4.54
CA ILE A 65 -6.60 -0.54 4.05
C ILE A 65 -6.90 0.11 2.70
N LEU A 66 -6.85 -0.65 1.61
CA LEU A 66 -7.23 -0.19 0.27
C LEU A 66 -8.65 -0.65 -0.06
N GLY A 67 -9.51 0.28 -0.45
CA GLY A 67 -10.84 -0.04 -0.95
C GLY A 67 -10.79 -0.74 -2.31
N ARG A 68 -11.91 -1.37 -2.70
CA ARG A 68 -12.04 -2.10 -3.97
C ARG A 68 -11.58 -1.27 -5.18
N GLY A 69 -10.89 -1.91 -6.12
CA GLY A 69 -10.44 -1.31 -7.38
C GLY A 69 -9.36 -0.23 -7.22
N SER A 70 -8.69 -0.14 -6.06
CA SER A 70 -7.61 0.83 -5.85
C SER A 70 -6.34 0.42 -6.60
N LEU A 71 -5.58 1.41 -7.05
CA LEU A 71 -4.35 1.23 -7.81
C LEU A 71 -3.18 1.87 -7.09
N VAL A 72 -2.11 1.12 -6.85
CA VAL A 72 -0.84 1.62 -6.34
C VAL A 72 0.19 1.52 -7.45
N TYR A 73 0.84 2.64 -7.77
CA TYR A 73 1.87 2.65 -8.81
C TYR A 73 3.15 1.90 -8.36
N PRO A 74 3.98 1.44 -9.32
CA PRO A 74 5.26 0.84 -9.00
C PRO A 74 6.13 1.75 -8.12
N CYS A 75 6.94 1.13 -7.25
CA CYS A 75 7.90 1.82 -6.37
C CYS A 75 7.27 2.83 -5.38
N VAL A 76 5.96 2.77 -5.15
CA VAL A 76 5.27 3.61 -4.14
C VAL A 76 5.29 2.93 -2.78
N SER A 77 5.61 3.69 -1.73
CA SER A 77 5.40 3.31 -0.32
C SER A 77 4.10 3.94 0.19
N VAL A 78 3.12 3.10 0.54
CA VAL A 78 1.79 3.53 0.98
C VAL A 78 1.76 3.64 2.51
N SER A 79 1.42 4.81 3.02
CA SER A 79 1.28 5.08 4.46
C SER A 79 0.07 4.36 5.07
N ALA A 80 0.18 3.94 6.32
CA ALA A 80 -0.91 3.34 7.08
C ALA A 80 -2.17 4.23 7.08
N GLY A 81 -3.34 3.62 6.94
CA GLY A 81 -4.60 4.32 6.87
C GLY A 81 -5.60 3.69 5.90
N TYR A 82 -6.78 4.30 5.85
CA TYR A 82 -7.85 3.90 4.95
C TYR A 82 -7.88 4.74 3.67
N TYR A 83 -7.91 4.06 2.54
CA TYR A 83 -8.04 4.64 1.21
C TYR A 83 -9.37 4.13 0.61
N PRO A 84 -10.31 5.02 0.26
CA PRO A 84 -11.59 4.62 -0.32
C PRO A 84 -11.48 3.82 -1.62
N ALA A 85 -12.58 3.22 -2.04
CA ALA A 85 -12.66 2.50 -3.31
C ALA A 85 -12.18 3.35 -4.50
N LYS A 86 -11.52 2.71 -5.47
CA LYS A 86 -11.02 3.33 -6.70
C LYS A 86 -10.01 4.46 -6.48
N THR A 87 -9.27 4.42 -5.37
CA THR A 87 -8.18 5.39 -5.11
C THR A 87 -6.96 5.05 -5.96
N VAL A 88 -6.34 6.06 -6.57
CA VAL A 88 -5.05 5.93 -7.25
C VAL A 88 -3.95 6.56 -6.39
N ILE A 89 -2.96 5.75 -6.01
CA ILE A 89 -1.81 6.19 -5.22
C ILE A 89 -0.58 6.16 -6.12
N SER A 90 -0.05 7.32 -6.44
CA SER A 90 1.16 7.51 -7.23
C SER A 90 2.09 8.54 -6.58
N MET A 91 3.38 8.45 -6.90
CA MET A 91 4.30 9.55 -6.65
C MET A 91 4.16 10.57 -7.77
N ARG A 92 4.23 11.87 -7.42
CA ARG A 92 4.38 12.91 -8.45
C ARG A 92 5.69 12.67 -9.19
N PRO A 93 5.70 12.72 -10.53
CA PRO A 93 6.95 12.70 -11.27
C PRO A 93 7.85 13.84 -10.76
N LYS A 94 9.05 13.52 -10.30
CA LYS A 94 10.17 14.46 -10.40
C LYS A 94 10.63 14.41 -11.85
N ASP A 95 11.00 15.54 -12.39
CA ASP A 95 11.19 15.84 -13.82
C ASP A 95 11.74 14.72 -14.73
N VAL A 96 11.29 14.82 -15.98
CA VAL A 96 11.32 13.85 -17.08
C VAL A 96 12.66 13.14 -17.28
N LEU A 97 12.62 11.80 -17.29
CA LEU A 97 13.69 10.95 -17.80
C LEU A 97 13.84 11.20 -19.31
N SER A 98 14.91 11.89 -19.71
CA SER A 98 15.24 12.07 -21.12
C SER A 98 15.92 10.81 -21.65
N ILE A 99 15.27 10.11 -22.58
CA ILE A 99 15.81 8.93 -23.25
C ILE A 99 16.40 9.37 -24.59
N ARG A 100 17.68 9.05 -24.86
CA ARG A 100 18.31 9.15 -26.19
C ARG A 100 18.91 7.79 -26.54
N ALA A 101 18.79 7.38 -27.80
CA ALA A 101 19.44 6.19 -28.31
C ALA A 101 20.96 6.40 -28.38
N ALA A 102 21.74 5.42 -27.90
CA ALA A 102 23.15 5.33 -28.25
C ALA A 102 23.24 4.84 -29.70
N LYS A 103 23.95 5.58 -30.53
CA LYS A 103 24.14 5.28 -31.95
C LYS A 103 25.08 4.10 -32.14
#